data_AF-A0A6G0MJ61-F1
#
_entry.id   AF-A0A6G0MJ61-F1
#
_cell.length_a   1.000
_cell.length_b   1.000
_cell.length_c   1.000
_cell.angle_alpha   90.00
_cell.angle_beta   90.00
_cell.angle_gamma   90.00
#
_symmetry.space_group_name_H-M   'P 1'
#
loop_
_entity.id
_entity.type
_entity.pdbx_description
1 polymer ?
#
loop_
_entity_poly.entity_id
_entity_poly.type
_entity_poly.pdbx_seq_one_letter_code
_entity_poly.pdbx_strand_id
1 'polypeptide(L)'
;MSFLKSLVAAVVIAFTISPSVVQAWEGVVILYEKTHFNGQSFPWFINAAQKCYDLSCFNDKVTSIKWQGLPQKGKFNGKAHIAFYKNAGCTGHHLEWTTEEKNYPIDLTLDNRGRKK
;
A
#
# COMPACT_ATOMS: atom_id res chain seq x y z
N MET A 1 35.09 0.65 -62.16
CA MET A 1 34.27 -0.25 -61.33
C MET A 1 35.17 -0.85 -60.26
N SER A 2 35.05 -0.40 -59.02
CA SER A 2 35.63 -1.11 -57.86
C SER A 2 34.72 -0.90 -56.66
N PHE A 3 34.35 -2.02 -56.04
CA PHE A 3 33.17 -2.20 -55.22
C PHE A 3 33.32 -1.61 -53.81
N LEU A 4 32.27 -0.90 -53.36
CA LEU A 4 32.06 -0.49 -51.96
C LEU A 4 32.13 -1.70 -51.02
N LYS A 5 32.76 -1.51 -49.86
CA LYS A 5 32.41 -2.26 -48.63
C LYS A 5 32.37 -1.31 -47.45
N SER A 6 31.25 -0.60 -47.32
CA SER A 6 30.91 0.14 -46.11
C SER A 6 30.40 -0.86 -45.07
N LEU A 7 31.13 -1.03 -43.97
CA LEU A 7 30.73 -1.87 -42.85
C LEU A 7 29.90 -1.02 -41.88
N VAL A 8 28.58 -1.13 -41.95
CA VAL A 8 27.67 -0.55 -40.96
C VAL A 8 27.52 -1.58 -39.84
N ALA A 9 28.09 -1.29 -38.66
CA ALA A 9 27.89 -2.09 -37.46
C ALA A 9 26.48 -1.84 -36.91
N ALA A 10 25.58 -2.82 -37.05
CA ALA A 10 24.25 -2.75 -36.45
C ALA A 10 24.33 -3.05 -34.95
N VAL A 11 24.21 -2.01 -34.12
CA VAL A 11 24.07 -2.18 -32.66
C VAL A 11 22.63 -2.55 -32.34
N VAL A 12 22.39 -3.82 -32.04
CA VAL A 12 21.07 -4.31 -31.62
C VAL A 12 20.93 -4.10 -30.11
N ILE A 13 20.25 -3.03 -29.69
CA ILE A 13 19.91 -2.80 -28.29
C ILE A 13 18.67 -3.65 -27.96
N ALA A 14 18.87 -4.83 -27.39
CA ALA A 14 17.79 -5.67 -26.89
C ALA A 14 17.25 -5.08 -25.58
N PHE A 15 16.18 -4.28 -25.66
CA PHE A 15 15.38 -3.90 -24.50
C PHE A 15 14.59 -5.12 -24.02
N THR A 16 15.12 -5.87 -23.04
CA THR A 16 14.36 -6.91 -22.36
C THR A 16 13.33 -6.25 -21.44
N ILE A 17 12.13 -5.99 -21.96
CA ILE A 17 11.00 -5.58 -21.12
C ILE A 17 10.59 -6.82 -20.32
N SER A 18 11.09 -6.94 -19.09
CA SER A 18 10.63 -8.00 -18.17
C SER A 18 9.18 -7.70 -17.81
N PRO A 19 8.20 -8.55 -18.18
CA PRO A 19 6.84 -8.36 -17.71
C PRO A 19 6.82 -8.61 -16.21
N SER A 20 6.52 -7.56 -15.42
CA SER A 20 6.22 -7.74 -14.00
C SER A 20 4.91 -8.52 -13.89
N VAL A 21 4.99 -9.79 -13.50
CA VAL A 21 3.81 -10.59 -13.16
C VAL A 21 3.14 -9.90 -11.97
N VAL A 22 1.99 -9.28 -12.20
CA VAL A 22 1.13 -8.79 -11.12
C VAL A 22 0.47 -10.01 -10.51
N GLN A 23 1.02 -10.50 -9.40
CA GLN A 23 0.41 -11.60 -8.67
C GLN A 23 -0.88 -11.11 -8.01
N ALA A 24 -1.99 -11.77 -8.29
CA ALA A 24 -3.25 -11.52 -7.58
C ALA A 24 -3.04 -11.78 -6.08
N TRP A 25 -3.56 -10.89 -5.26
CA TRP A 25 -3.47 -10.98 -3.81
C TRP A 25 -4.80 -10.58 -3.20
N GLU A 26 -5.09 -11.14 -2.04
CA GLU A 26 -6.23 -10.79 -1.22
C GLU A 26 -5.72 -10.57 0.19
N GLY A 27 -6.08 -9.43 0.76
CA GLY A 27 -5.77 -9.12 2.15
C GLY A 27 -6.99 -8.56 2.86
N VAL A 28 -6.87 -8.47 4.17
CA VAL A 28 -7.90 -7.96 5.05
C VAL A 28 -7.30 -6.89 5.94
N VAL A 29 -8.03 -5.80 6.11
CA VAL A 29 -7.78 -4.80 7.15
C VAL A 29 -8.85 -4.99 8.21
N ILE A 30 -8.44 -5.24 9.44
CA ILE A 30 -9.34 -5.43 10.58
C ILE A 30 -9.30 -4.17 11.43
N LEU A 31 -10.44 -3.47 11.48
CA LEU A 31 -10.63 -2.25 12.26
C LEU A 31 -11.21 -2.62 13.61
N TYR A 32 -10.72 -2.01 14.69
CA TYR A 32 -11.19 -2.27 16.05
C TYR A 32 -11.70 -0.98 16.70
N GLU A 33 -12.81 -1.11 17.41
CA GLU A 33 -13.44 0.01 18.13
C GLU A 33 -12.60 0.46 19.34
N LYS A 34 -11.84 -0.45 19.96
CA LYS A 34 -10.97 -0.15 21.11
C LYS A 34 -9.50 -0.32 20.79
N THR A 35 -8.65 0.31 21.60
CA THR A 35 -7.19 0.19 21.51
C THR A 35 -6.76 -1.26 21.77
N HIS A 36 -5.55 -1.58 21.33
CA HIS A 36 -4.93 -2.90 21.52
C HIS A 36 -5.76 -4.05 20.93
N PHE A 37 -6.46 -3.79 19.83
CA PHE A 37 -7.22 -4.77 19.06
C PHE A 37 -8.40 -5.40 19.83
N ASN A 38 -9.05 -4.58 20.66
CA ASN A 38 -10.19 -5.01 21.49
C ASN A 38 -11.52 -4.45 20.98
N GLY A 39 -12.62 -4.95 21.56
CA GLY A 39 -13.97 -4.46 21.28
C GLY A 39 -14.56 -5.03 19.99
N GLN A 40 -15.58 -4.36 19.46
CA GLN A 40 -16.14 -4.75 18.17
C GLN A 40 -15.08 -4.57 17.09
N SER A 41 -15.05 -5.50 16.14
CA SER A 41 -14.16 -5.42 14.98
C SER A 41 -14.93 -5.50 13.67
N PHE A 42 -14.35 -4.91 12.64
CA PHE A 42 -14.90 -4.89 11.29
C PHE A 42 -13.81 -5.25 10.28
N PRO A 43 -13.88 -6.44 9.65
CA PRO A 43 -12.95 -6.82 8.59
C PRO A 43 -13.35 -6.17 7.26
N TRP A 44 -12.36 -5.60 6.58
CA TRP A 44 -12.48 -5.01 5.26
C TRP A 44 -11.52 -5.68 4.28
N PHE A 45 -12.08 -6.36 3.28
CA PHE A 45 -11.28 -7.07 2.29
C PHE A 45 -10.74 -6.12 1.22
N ILE A 46 -9.46 -6.24 0.91
CA ILE A 46 -8.75 -5.46 -0.11
C ILE A 46 -8.15 -6.44 -1.11
N ASN A 47 -8.44 -6.20 -2.38
CA ASN A 47 -7.96 -7.01 -3.51
C ASN A 47 -7.24 -6.18 -4.58
N ALA A 48 -7.05 -4.88 -4.34
CA ALA A 48 -6.38 -4.00 -5.28
C ALA A 48 -5.56 -2.94 -4.54
N ALA A 49 -4.31 -2.77 -4.97
CA ALA A 49 -3.44 -1.70 -4.51
C ALA A 49 -3.77 -0.39 -5.26
N GLN A 50 -3.29 0.73 -4.74
CA GLN A 50 -3.46 2.05 -5.38
C GLN A 50 -4.94 2.44 -5.57
N LYS A 51 -5.81 1.99 -4.67
CA LYS A 51 -7.22 2.37 -4.61
C LYS A 51 -7.55 3.05 -3.29
N CYS A 52 -8.51 3.98 -3.36
CA CYS A 52 -9.12 4.57 -2.20
C CYS A 52 -10.40 3.80 -1.83
N TYR A 53 -10.59 3.54 -0.54
CA TYR A 53 -11.78 2.87 -0.02
C TYR A 53 -12.40 3.73 1.06
N ASP A 54 -13.63 4.17 0.85
CA ASP A 54 -14.40 4.86 1.88
C ASP A 54 -15.03 3.81 2.81
N LEU A 55 -14.65 3.89 4.09
CA LEU A 55 -15.22 3.03 5.13
C LEU A 55 -16.69 3.38 5.35
N SER A 56 -17.53 2.36 5.49
CA SER A 56 -18.96 2.51 5.69
C SER A 56 -19.32 2.63 7.20
N CYS A 57 -20.18 1.75 7.73
CA CYS A 57 -20.82 1.83 9.06
C CYS A 57 -19.89 1.73 10.28
N PHE A 58 -18.58 1.61 10.05
CA PHE A 58 -17.54 1.57 11.07
C PHE A 58 -16.69 2.86 11.11
N ASN A 59 -17.11 3.89 10.37
CA ASN A 59 -16.48 5.21 10.41
C ASN A 59 -16.47 5.80 11.84
N ASP A 60 -15.45 6.62 12.13
CA ASP A 60 -15.26 7.36 13.39
C ASP A 60 -15.16 6.56 14.70
N LYS A 61 -15.24 5.23 14.64
CA LYS A 61 -15.12 4.34 15.81
C LYS A 61 -13.75 3.68 15.92
N VAL A 62 -12.95 3.74 14.86
CA VAL A 62 -11.68 3.00 14.77
C VAL A 62 -10.63 3.60 15.70
N THR A 63 -10.07 2.79 16.60
CA THR A 63 -8.98 3.21 17.50
C THR A 63 -7.75 2.31 17.42
N SER A 64 -7.85 1.11 16.88
CA SER A 64 -6.68 0.29 16.50
C SER A 64 -6.95 -0.55 15.25
N ILE A 65 -5.89 -0.92 14.51
CA ILE A 65 -6.03 -1.55 13.19
C ILE A 65 -4.99 -2.65 13.03
N LYS A 66 -5.38 -3.79 12.43
CA LYS A 66 -4.47 -4.82 11.91
C LYS A 66 -4.70 -5.04 10.43
N TRP A 67 -3.74 -5.67 9.77
CA TRP A 67 -3.95 -6.20 8.42
C TRP A 67 -3.20 -7.51 8.23
N GLN A 68 -3.63 -8.27 7.22
CA GLN A 68 -2.99 -9.51 6.80
C GLN A 68 -3.14 -9.68 5.28
N GLY A 69 -2.18 -10.30 4.62
CA GLY A 69 -2.26 -10.66 3.19
C GLY A 69 -2.10 -9.49 2.22
N LEU A 70 -1.88 -8.26 2.72
CA LEU A 70 -1.55 -7.12 1.88
C LEU A 70 -0.18 -7.31 1.22
N PRO A 71 0.09 -6.70 0.05
CA PRO A 71 1.40 -6.74 -0.58
C PRO A 71 2.45 -6.25 0.40
N GLN A 72 3.56 -6.98 0.53
CA GLN A 72 4.64 -6.60 1.44
C GLN A 72 5.70 -5.73 0.75
N LYS A 73 5.75 -5.79 -0.58
CA LYS A 73 6.73 -5.08 -1.42
C LYS A 73 6.05 -4.02 -2.26
N GLY A 74 6.75 -2.90 -2.46
CA GLY A 74 6.25 -1.75 -3.22
C GLY A 74 7.37 -0.79 -3.63
N LYS A 75 6.98 0.32 -4.26
CA LYS A 75 7.93 1.28 -4.85
C LYS A 75 8.67 2.13 -3.82
N PHE A 76 8.12 2.30 -2.63
CA PHE A 76 8.68 3.17 -1.59
C PHE A 76 9.68 2.39 -0.74
N ASN A 77 10.97 2.56 -1.03
CA ASN A 77 12.06 1.84 -0.35
C ASN A 77 11.87 0.31 -0.35
N GLY A 78 11.30 -0.25 -1.42
CA GLY A 78 11.01 -1.67 -1.55
C GLY A 78 9.80 -2.15 -0.76
N LYS A 79 9.06 -1.26 -0.10
CA LYS A 79 7.91 -1.57 0.77
C LYS A 79 6.61 -1.09 0.18
N ALA A 80 5.54 -1.81 0.49
CA ALA A 80 4.18 -1.36 0.28
C ALA A 80 3.65 -0.67 1.54
N HIS A 81 2.69 0.21 1.33
CA HIS A 81 2.19 1.14 2.33
C HIS A 81 0.66 1.19 2.30
N ILE A 82 0.07 1.46 3.45
CA ILE A 82 -1.35 1.70 3.65
C ILE A 82 -1.52 3.01 4.41
N ALA A 83 -2.46 3.83 3.96
CA ALA A 83 -2.77 5.12 4.56
C ALA A 83 -4.24 5.17 4.98
N PHE A 84 -4.48 5.70 6.18
CA PHE A 84 -5.80 5.91 6.75
C PHE A 84 -6.06 7.41 6.82
N TYR A 85 -7.11 7.86 6.14
CA TYR A 85 -7.44 9.27 5.98
C TYR A 85 -8.58 9.66 6.91
N LYS A 86 -8.54 10.90 7.41
CA LYS A 86 -9.60 11.46 8.25
C LYS A 86 -10.90 11.68 7.49
N ASN A 87 -10.82 12.03 6.21
CA ASN A 87 -11.99 12.34 5.38
C ASN A 87 -12.14 11.32 4.25
N ALA A 88 -13.38 11.19 3.77
CA ALA A 88 -13.69 10.40 2.58
C ALA A 88 -12.91 10.87 1.33
N GLY A 89 -12.80 9.98 0.35
CA GLY A 89 -12.06 10.21 -0.89
C GLY A 89 -10.54 10.30 -0.69
N CYS A 90 -10.03 9.73 0.40
CA CYS A 90 -8.60 9.76 0.73
C CYS A 90 -8.04 11.19 0.82
N THR A 91 -8.74 12.06 1.55
CA THR A 91 -8.38 13.47 1.70
C THR A 91 -8.14 13.86 3.16
N GLY A 92 -7.53 15.04 3.35
CA GLY A 92 -7.24 15.57 4.69
C GLY A 92 -6.03 14.94 5.36
N HIS A 93 -5.98 15.05 6.69
CA HIS A 93 -4.92 14.45 7.50
C HIS A 93 -4.95 12.92 7.36
N HIS A 94 -3.78 12.31 7.23
CA HIS A 94 -3.65 10.85 7.13
C HIS A 94 -2.50 10.34 7.97
N LEU A 95 -2.61 9.08 8.34
CA LEU A 95 -1.56 8.31 8.97
C LEU A 95 -1.18 7.16 8.04
N GLU A 96 0.11 6.86 7.95
CA GLU A 96 0.66 5.90 7.01
C GLU A 96 1.56 4.90 7.72
N TRP A 97 1.42 3.63 7.33
CA TRP A 97 2.27 2.54 7.77
C TRP A 97 2.72 1.70 6.58
N THR A 98 3.85 1.02 6.74
CA THR A 98 4.19 -0.09 5.85
C THR A 98 3.19 -1.22 6.06
N THR A 99 2.84 -1.95 5.01
CA THR A 99 1.94 -3.12 5.07
C THR A 99 2.59 -4.38 5.66
N GLU A 100 3.79 -4.26 6.23
CA GLU A 100 4.44 -5.33 6.99
C GLU A 100 3.50 -5.85 8.09
N GLU A 101 3.44 -7.17 8.28
CA GLU A 101 2.56 -7.81 9.28
C GLU A 101 3.13 -7.72 10.71
N LYS A 102 3.56 -6.52 11.10
CA LYS A 102 4.12 -6.17 12.42
C LYS A 102 3.98 -4.68 12.67
N ASN A 103 4.20 -4.25 13.92
CA ASN A 103 4.15 -2.83 14.31
C ASN A 103 2.84 -2.14 13.94
N TYR A 104 1.73 -2.87 14.03
CA TYR A 104 0.39 -2.37 13.79
C TYR A 104 0.03 -1.19 14.71
N PRO A 105 -0.82 -0.24 14.27
CA PRO A 105 -1.31 0.83 15.15
C PRO A 105 -2.22 0.27 16.24
N ILE A 106 -1.66 0.17 17.46
CA ILE A 106 -2.38 -0.29 18.66
C ILE A 106 -3.26 0.80 19.28
N ASP A 107 -2.99 2.07 19.00
CA ASP A 107 -3.73 3.21 19.55
C ASP A 107 -3.61 4.46 18.67
N LEU A 108 -4.58 4.68 17.79
CA LEU A 108 -4.65 5.84 16.90
C LEU A 108 -4.90 7.16 17.65
N THR A 109 -5.33 7.10 18.92
CA THR A 109 -5.56 8.31 19.72
C THR A 109 -4.25 9.00 20.11
N LEU A 110 -3.14 8.26 20.09
CA LEU A 110 -1.79 8.79 20.29
C LEU A 110 -1.27 9.46 19.01
N ASP A 111 -1.58 8.90 17.85
CA ASP A 111 -1.09 9.42 16.56
C ASP A 111 -1.82 10.70 16.12
N ASN A 112 -3.02 10.96 16.63
CA ASN A 112 -3.69 12.27 16.51
C ASN A 112 -2.99 13.38 17.31
N ARG A 113 -2.06 13.05 18.21
CA ARG A 113 -1.22 14.00 18.92
C ARG A 113 0.10 14.19 18.19
N GLY A 114 0.02 14.74 16.98
CA GLY A 114 1.12 15.37 16.23
C GLY A 114 2.48 14.71 16.38
N ARG A 115 2.82 13.80 15.47
CA ARG A 115 4.21 13.37 15.25
C ARG A 115 5.03 14.61 14.89
N LYS A 116 5.67 15.25 15.88
CA LYS A 116 6.71 16.24 15.63
C LYS A 116 7.81 15.50 14.89
N LYS A 117 7.94 15.87 13.61
CA LYS A 117 9.02 15.45 12.73
C LYS A 117 10.37 15.89 13.29
#